data_AF-A0A952KKW0-F1
#
_entry.id   AF-A0A952KKW0-F1
#
_cell.length_a   1.000
_cell.length_b   1.000
_cell.length_c   1.000
_cell.angle_alpha   90.00
_cell.angle_beta   90.00
_cell.angle_gamma   90.00
#
_symmetry.space_group_name_H-M   'P 1'
#
loop_
_entity.id
_entity.type
_entity.pdbx_description
1 polymer ?
#
loop_
_entity_poly.entity_id
_entity_poly.type
_entity_poly.pdbx_seq_one_letter_code
_entity_poly.pdbx_strand_id
1 'polypeptide(L)'
;AIAGLFRAAEKDARAAVDLAPDLADAQSTLGSVLLYGQLDARAARPPIEKAMAQGGSESGVLTRYALLSCYTQRFDDAEKAINRAISVDPLNPLVHRTAGVVAVYSRNFGETAVRVARGLALEPQLGAAHFVTALASIGLGQYARALDELKMEPDETSRLTGLAIVERKRGHEDAAQAAFGQLVARYGDGALYQQAQVLAQWGQADRAMTLLTRAHAARDSGLLSLACDFLLDPVRSAQAYAGLTAQLGLV
;
A
#
# COMPACT_ATOMS: atom_id res chain seq x y z
N ALA A 1 2.18 13.13 19.44
CA ALA A 1 1.30 12.80 18.30
C ALA A 1 2.15 12.36 17.10
N ILE A 2 1.66 11.41 16.29
CA ILE A 2 2.37 10.85 15.12
C ILE A 2 2.87 11.94 14.15
N ALA A 3 2.10 13.01 13.95
CA ALA A 3 2.50 14.16 13.15
C ALA A 3 3.80 14.85 13.63
N GLY A 4 4.09 14.80 14.93
CA GLY A 4 5.35 15.31 15.48
C GLY A 4 6.56 14.43 15.12
N LEU A 5 6.36 13.12 15.04
CA LEU A 5 7.40 12.16 14.64
C LEU A 5 7.77 12.34 13.17
N PHE A 6 6.79 12.54 12.29
CA PHE A 6 7.07 12.78 10.87
C PHE A 6 7.81 14.10 10.62
N ARG A 7 7.49 15.17 11.36
CA ARG A 7 8.25 16.43 11.26
C ARG A 7 9.69 16.27 11.74
N ALA A 8 9.92 15.53 12.82
CA ALA A 8 11.28 15.24 13.28
C ALA A 8 12.04 14.39 12.25
N ALA A 9 11.42 13.32 11.73
CA ALA A 9 12.00 12.48 10.70
C ALA A 9 12.34 13.27 9.42
N GLU A 10 11.49 14.22 9.01
CA GLU A 10 11.76 15.05 7.84
C GLU A 10 12.96 15.96 8.07
N LYS A 11 13.03 16.59 9.25
CA LYS A 11 14.17 17.42 9.63
C LYS A 11 15.48 16.62 9.61
N ASP A 12 15.47 15.42 10.18
CA ASP A 12 16.66 14.58 10.27
C ASP A 12 17.07 14.03 8.90
N ALA A 13 16.09 13.64 8.06
CA ALA A 13 16.36 13.19 6.69
C ALA A 13 16.93 14.32 5.81
N ARG A 14 16.45 15.55 5.98
CA ARG A 14 17.04 16.73 5.31
C ARG A 14 18.47 16.99 5.78
N ALA A 15 18.73 16.94 7.08
CA ALA A 15 20.07 17.10 7.62
C ALA A 15 21.03 16.01 7.11
N ALA A 16 20.57 14.77 6.97
CA ALA A 16 21.36 13.69 6.37
C ALA A 16 21.71 13.97 4.90
N VAL A 17 20.77 14.51 4.13
CA VAL A 17 21.01 14.94 2.75
C VAL A 17 21.96 16.15 2.68
N ASP A 18 21.87 17.10 3.60
CA ASP A 18 22.79 18.24 3.65
C ASP A 18 24.23 17.80 3.95
N LEU A 19 24.40 16.80 4.82
CA LEU A 19 25.71 16.23 5.17
C LEU A 19 26.31 15.38 4.05
N ALA A 20 25.48 14.58 3.38
CA ALA A 20 25.90 13.69 2.31
C ALA A 20 24.90 13.73 1.14
N PRO A 21 24.98 14.77 0.28
CA PRO A 21 24.01 14.98 -0.79
C PRO A 21 23.92 13.84 -1.79
N ASP A 22 24.98 13.04 -1.90
CA ASP A 22 25.09 11.96 -2.88
C ASP A 22 25.00 10.56 -2.27
N LEU A 23 24.69 10.46 -0.97
CA LEU A 23 24.42 9.20 -0.32
C LEU A 23 23.01 8.71 -0.69
N ALA A 24 22.95 7.62 -1.45
CA ALA A 24 21.69 7.06 -1.93
C ALA A 24 20.70 6.72 -0.80
N ASP A 25 21.18 6.19 0.34
CA ASP A 25 20.29 5.88 1.46
C ASP A 25 19.67 7.14 2.08
N ALA A 26 20.45 8.21 2.27
CA ALA A 26 19.94 9.50 2.77
C ALA A 26 18.88 10.10 1.83
N GLN A 27 19.15 10.11 0.52
CA GLN A 27 18.21 10.57 -0.49
C GLN A 27 16.92 9.71 -0.50
N SER A 28 17.04 8.38 -0.49
CA SER A 28 15.87 7.50 -0.48
C SER A 28 15.05 7.61 0.82
N THR A 29 15.72 7.89 1.94
CA THR A 29 15.09 8.11 3.24
C THR A 29 14.31 9.41 3.25
N LEU A 30 14.89 10.52 2.72
CA LEU A 30 14.15 11.77 2.55
C LEU A 30 12.89 11.56 1.71
N GLY A 31 13.00 10.90 0.56
CA GLY A 31 11.82 10.62 -0.26
C GLY A 31 10.79 9.74 0.44
N SER A 32 11.22 8.74 1.22
CA SER A 32 10.29 7.90 2.00
C SER A 32 9.55 8.69 3.07
N VAL A 33 10.24 9.60 3.77
CA VAL A 33 9.59 10.44 4.78
C VAL A 33 8.59 11.40 4.14
N LEU A 34 8.91 11.98 2.99
CA LEU A 34 7.97 12.81 2.24
C LEU A 34 6.76 11.99 1.76
N LEU A 35 6.99 10.77 1.29
CA LEU A 35 5.92 9.87 0.85
C LEU A 35 4.98 9.48 1.99
N TYR A 36 5.49 8.88 3.07
CA TYR A 36 4.65 8.34 4.15
C TYR A 36 4.22 9.38 5.19
N GLY A 37 5.05 10.40 5.42
CA GLY A 37 4.79 11.42 6.44
C GLY A 37 3.99 12.62 5.95
N GLN A 38 4.13 12.99 4.67
CA GLN A 38 3.38 14.10 4.07
C GLN A 38 2.32 13.65 3.06
N LEU A 39 2.30 12.37 2.69
CA LEU A 39 1.46 11.84 1.60
C LEU A 39 1.66 12.58 0.29
N ASP A 40 2.91 12.98 0.02
CA ASP A 40 3.28 13.78 -1.15
C ASP A 40 4.24 12.98 -2.04
N ALA A 41 3.67 12.21 -2.96
CA ALA A 41 4.43 11.43 -3.92
C ALA A 41 5.18 12.31 -4.93
N ARG A 42 4.74 13.56 -5.15
CA ARG A 42 5.43 14.51 -6.01
C ARG A 42 6.72 14.99 -5.35
N ALA A 43 6.69 15.37 -4.08
CA ALA A 43 7.87 15.76 -3.33
C ALA A 43 8.81 14.58 -3.06
N ALA A 44 8.27 13.37 -2.87
CA ALA A 44 9.06 12.15 -2.65
C ALA A 44 9.89 11.72 -3.86
N ARG A 45 9.43 12.04 -5.08
CA ARG A 45 10.02 11.50 -6.32
C ARG A 45 11.45 11.98 -6.60
N PRO A 46 11.77 13.29 -6.63
CA PRO A 46 13.13 13.74 -6.93
C PRO A 46 14.23 13.12 -6.05
N PRO A 47 14.11 13.04 -4.71
CA PRO A 47 15.16 12.44 -3.89
C PRO A 47 15.26 10.91 -4.09
N ILE A 48 14.15 10.20 -4.28
CA ILE A 48 14.18 8.75 -4.59
C ILE A 48 14.82 8.49 -5.97
N GLU A 49 14.55 9.31 -6.98
CA GLU A 49 15.18 9.19 -8.30
C GLU A 49 16.68 9.54 -8.25
N LYS A 50 17.06 10.56 -7.46
CA LYS A 50 18.47 10.89 -7.23
C LYS A 50 19.22 9.72 -6.57
N ALA A 51 18.62 9.07 -5.57
CA ALA A 51 19.19 7.88 -4.93
C ALA A 51 19.49 6.76 -5.95
N MET A 52 18.58 6.53 -6.89
CA MET A 52 18.78 5.53 -7.96
C MET A 52 19.87 5.94 -8.95
N ALA A 53 19.92 7.21 -9.34
CA ALA A 53 20.93 7.73 -10.27
C ALA A 53 22.36 7.62 -9.71
N GLN A 54 22.51 7.63 -8.38
CA GLN A 54 23.80 7.56 -7.67
C GLN A 54 24.27 6.13 -7.41
N GLY A 55 23.71 5.14 -8.11
CA GLY A 55 24.08 3.75 -7.96
C GLY A 55 23.41 3.06 -6.76
N GLY A 56 22.30 3.62 -6.26
CA GLY A 56 21.45 3.01 -5.24
C GLY A 56 21.14 1.56 -5.58
N SER A 57 21.85 0.65 -4.92
CA SER A 57 21.82 -0.79 -5.17
C SER A 57 21.51 -1.58 -3.91
N GLU A 58 21.46 -0.91 -2.76
CA GLU A 58 21.00 -1.49 -1.51
C GLU A 58 19.52 -1.87 -1.60
N SER A 59 19.18 -3.01 -1.00
CA SER A 59 17.81 -3.54 -0.98
C SER A 59 16.79 -2.53 -0.47
N GLY A 60 17.12 -1.74 0.55
CA GLY A 60 16.24 -0.69 1.09
C GLY A 60 15.94 0.43 0.09
N VAL A 61 16.96 0.94 -0.61
CA VAL A 61 16.81 1.98 -1.65
C VAL A 61 15.95 1.45 -2.80
N LEU A 62 16.25 0.25 -3.28
CA LEU A 62 15.51 -0.41 -4.36
C LEU A 62 14.04 -0.63 -4.00
N THR A 63 13.76 -1.07 -2.77
CA THR A 63 12.40 -1.30 -2.26
C THR A 63 11.59 0.00 -2.18
N ARG A 64 12.20 1.09 -1.70
CA ARG A 64 11.55 2.42 -1.64
C ARG A 64 11.24 2.96 -3.03
N TYR A 65 12.17 2.82 -3.97
CA TYR A 65 11.94 3.17 -5.37
C TYR A 65 10.82 2.32 -5.99
N ALA A 66 10.80 1.01 -5.73
CA ALA A 66 9.76 0.11 -6.23
C ALA A 66 8.37 0.51 -5.74
N LEU A 67 8.23 0.83 -4.45
CA LEU A 67 6.95 1.26 -3.87
C LEU A 67 6.48 2.60 -4.43
N LEU A 68 7.35 3.61 -4.51
CA LEU A 68 7.00 4.89 -5.13
C LEU A 68 6.53 4.68 -6.58
N SER A 69 7.29 3.91 -7.36
CA SER A 69 6.95 3.61 -8.76
C SER A 69 5.64 2.84 -8.88
N CYS A 70 5.36 1.90 -7.97
CA CYS A 70 4.09 1.19 -7.91
C CYS A 70 2.90 2.13 -7.64
N TYR A 71 3.00 2.97 -6.60
CA TYR A 71 1.94 3.91 -6.22
C TYR A 71 1.67 4.98 -7.29
N THR A 72 2.70 5.31 -8.07
CA THR A 72 2.60 6.26 -9.20
C THR A 72 2.45 5.55 -10.55
N GLN A 73 1.99 4.29 -10.53
CA GLN A 73 1.63 3.47 -11.69
C GLN A 73 2.74 3.24 -12.73
N ARG A 74 4.02 3.47 -12.37
CA ARG A 74 5.20 3.06 -13.15
C ARG A 74 5.55 1.61 -12.84
N PHE A 75 4.67 0.69 -13.27
CA PHE A 75 4.76 -0.72 -12.89
C PHE A 75 6.02 -1.41 -13.42
N ASP A 76 6.47 -1.09 -14.63
CA ASP A 76 7.71 -1.66 -15.19
C ASP A 76 8.95 -1.28 -14.37
N ASP A 77 9.01 -0.04 -13.88
CA ASP A 77 10.10 0.44 -13.04
C ASP A 77 10.03 -0.21 -11.65
N ALA A 78 8.82 -0.34 -11.10
CA ALA A 78 8.59 -1.02 -9.83
C ALA A 78 9.04 -2.48 -9.87
N GLU A 79 8.69 -3.18 -10.94
CA GLU A 79 8.99 -4.59 -11.17
C GLU A 79 10.51 -4.83 -11.34
N LYS A 80 11.18 -4.00 -12.15
CA LYS A 80 12.65 -4.08 -12.30
C LYS A 80 13.37 -3.85 -10.98
N ALA A 81 12.94 -2.84 -10.23
CA ALA A 81 13.59 -2.50 -8.96
C ALA A 81 13.37 -3.56 -7.89
N ILE A 82 12.16 -4.10 -7.75
CA ILE A 82 11.88 -5.10 -6.72
C ILE A 82 12.57 -6.44 -7.00
N ASN A 83 12.69 -6.86 -8.27
CA ASN A 83 13.46 -8.05 -8.63
C ASN A 83 14.96 -7.88 -8.34
N ARG A 84 15.48 -6.66 -8.54
CA ARG A 84 16.86 -6.32 -8.15
C ARG A 84 17.03 -6.33 -6.62
N ALA A 85 16.05 -5.83 -5.86
CA ALA A 85 16.07 -5.88 -4.40
C ALA A 85 16.10 -7.34 -3.88
N ILE A 86 15.28 -8.21 -4.46
CA ILE A 86 15.29 -9.66 -4.16
C ILE A 86 16.66 -10.28 -4.45
N SER A 87 17.30 -9.90 -5.57
CA SER A 87 18.61 -10.43 -5.93
C SER A 87 19.72 -9.97 -4.97
N VAL A 88 19.59 -8.77 -4.40
CA VAL A 88 20.55 -8.20 -3.44
C VAL A 88 20.37 -8.78 -2.04
N ASP A 89 19.13 -8.97 -1.61
CA ASP A 89 18.80 -9.44 -0.26
C ASP A 89 17.66 -10.48 -0.28
N PRO A 90 17.94 -11.72 -0.74
CA PRO A 90 16.91 -12.75 -0.92
C PRO A 90 16.33 -13.30 0.38
N LEU A 91 16.95 -13.00 1.53
CA LEU A 91 16.53 -13.46 2.86
C LEU A 91 15.71 -12.42 3.63
N ASN A 92 15.40 -11.28 3.01
CA ASN A 92 14.56 -10.26 3.61
C ASN A 92 13.08 -10.52 3.32
N PRO A 93 12.25 -10.86 4.32
CA PRO A 93 10.84 -11.15 4.08
C PRO A 93 10.07 -9.94 3.51
N LEU A 94 10.49 -8.71 3.84
CA LEU A 94 9.81 -7.50 3.39
C LEU A 94 9.95 -7.25 1.89
N VAL A 95 11.06 -7.66 1.26
CA VAL A 95 11.21 -7.50 -0.20
C VAL A 95 10.26 -8.42 -0.96
N HIS A 96 10.06 -9.65 -0.46
CA HIS A 96 9.12 -10.61 -1.03
C HIS A 96 7.65 -10.16 -0.88
N ARG A 97 7.28 -9.64 0.30
CA ARG A 97 5.96 -9.01 0.49
C ARG A 97 5.78 -7.83 -0.44
N THR A 98 6.79 -6.97 -0.59
CA THR A 98 6.73 -5.81 -1.48
C THR A 98 6.60 -6.23 -2.95
N ALA A 99 7.26 -7.32 -3.36
CA ALA A 99 7.07 -7.89 -4.70
C ALA A 99 5.63 -8.36 -4.92
N GLY A 100 5.01 -8.95 -3.89
CA GLY A 100 3.57 -9.24 -3.89
C GLY A 100 2.71 -7.99 -4.07
N VAL A 101 3.04 -6.89 -3.36
CA VAL A 101 2.35 -5.60 -3.47
C VAL A 101 2.46 -5.03 -4.89
N VAL A 102 3.66 -5.05 -5.47
CA VAL A 102 3.89 -4.61 -6.87
C VAL A 102 3.05 -5.46 -7.83
N ALA A 103 3.05 -6.79 -7.66
CA ALA A 103 2.28 -7.69 -8.51
C ALA A 103 0.76 -7.48 -8.38
N VAL A 104 0.23 -7.32 -7.17
CA VAL A 104 -1.23 -7.18 -6.98
C VAL A 104 -1.73 -5.84 -7.55
N TYR A 105 -1.00 -4.75 -7.36
CA TYR A 105 -1.39 -3.43 -7.85
C TYR A 105 -1.12 -3.23 -9.35
N SER A 106 -0.19 -3.99 -9.93
CA SER A 106 -0.07 -4.12 -11.39
C SER A 106 -1.06 -5.11 -12.00
N ARG A 107 -1.97 -5.69 -11.19
CA ARG A 107 -2.97 -6.70 -11.58
C ARG A 107 -2.39 -8.02 -12.08
N ASN A 108 -1.13 -8.31 -11.77
CA ASN A 108 -0.48 -9.59 -12.00
C ASN A 108 -0.85 -10.60 -10.91
N PHE A 109 -2.16 -10.82 -10.71
CA PHE A 109 -2.70 -11.60 -9.60
C PHE A 109 -2.19 -13.05 -9.53
N GLY A 110 -1.90 -13.65 -10.70
CA GLY A 110 -1.39 -15.02 -10.78
C GLY A 110 0.00 -15.19 -10.16
N GLU A 111 0.85 -14.16 -10.21
CA GLU A 111 2.21 -14.21 -9.65
C GLU A 111 2.26 -13.80 -8.17
N THR A 112 1.26 -13.06 -7.68
CA THR A 112 1.27 -12.49 -6.32
C THR A 112 1.53 -13.55 -5.25
N ALA A 113 0.82 -14.68 -5.29
CA ALA A 113 0.98 -15.73 -4.28
C ALA A 113 2.41 -16.32 -4.27
N VAL A 114 3.02 -16.48 -5.46
CA VAL A 114 4.40 -16.99 -5.58
C VAL A 114 5.39 -16.01 -4.99
N ARG A 115 5.22 -14.71 -5.27
CA ARG A 115 6.10 -13.65 -4.74
C ARG A 115 6.03 -13.55 -3.21
N VAL A 116 4.83 -13.66 -2.64
CA VAL A 116 4.64 -13.54 -1.19
C VAL A 116 5.05 -14.81 -0.44
N ALA A 117 4.88 -16.00 -1.03
CA ALA A 117 5.14 -17.28 -0.37
C ALA A 117 6.56 -17.38 0.20
N ARG A 118 7.57 -16.81 -0.48
CA ARG A 118 8.94 -16.80 0.04
C ARG A 118 9.09 -15.93 1.29
N GLY A 119 8.40 -14.79 1.35
CA GLY A 119 8.37 -13.93 2.53
C GLY A 119 7.73 -14.63 3.73
N LEU A 120 6.59 -15.30 3.51
CA LEU A 120 5.89 -16.08 4.55
C LEU A 120 6.71 -17.30 5.03
N ALA A 121 7.51 -17.91 4.14
CA ALA A 121 8.41 -18.99 4.53
C ALA A 121 9.57 -18.52 5.44
N LEU A 122 9.99 -17.25 5.30
CA LEU A 122 11.04 -16.63 6.13
C LEU A 122 10.46 -16.08 7.44
N GLU A 123 9.28 -15.48 7.39
CA GLU A 123 8.57 -14.87 8.52
C GLU A 123 7.07 -15.23 8.43
N PRO A 124 6.61 -16.27 9.15
CA PRO A 124 5.22 -16.72 9.05
C PRO A 124 4.18 -15.69 9.52
N GLN A 125 4.58 -14.75 10.37
CA GLN A 125 3.70 -13.67 10.88
C GLN A 125 3.94 -12.33 10.17
N LEU A 126 4.46 -12.39 8.94
CA LEU A 126 4.73 -11.21 8.14
C LEU A 126 3.43 -10.43 7.86
N GLY A 127 3.28 -9.30 8.53
CA GLY A 127 2.08 -8.46 8.43
C GLY A 127 1.72 -8.09 6.99
N ALA A 128 0.43 -8.10 6.69
CA ALA A 128 -0.19 -7.85 5.39
C ALA A 128 0.18 -8.83 4.27
N ALA A 129 1.02 -9.85 4.51
CA ALA A 129 1.40 -10.80 3.45
C ALA A 129 0.23 -11.69 3.01
N HIS A 130 -0.52 -12.24 3.97
CA HIS A 130 -1.72 -13.01 3.66
C HIS A 130 -2.80 -12.12 3.01
N PHE A 131 -2.93 -10.87 3.45
CA PHE A 131 -3.85 -9.90 2.84
C PHE A 131 -3.50 -9.62 1.38
N VAL A 132 -2.21 -9.44 1.03
CA VAL A 132 -1.79 -9.26 -0.37
C VAL A 132 -2.17 -10.47 -1.23
N THR A 133 -2.04 -11.69 -0.70
CA THR A 133 -2.49 -12.92 -1.37
C THR A 133 -4.02 -13.00 -1.47
N ALA A 134 -4.74 -12.54 -0.44
CA ALA A 134 -6.18 -12.43 -0.43
C ALA A 134 -6.67 -11.42 -1.49
N LEU A 135 -6.00 -10.26 -1.63
CA LEU A 135 -6.30 -9.27 -2.66
C LEU A 135 -6.17 -9.86 -4.07
N ALA A 136 -5.10 -10.61 -4.35
CA ALA A 136 -4.97 -11.31 -5.63
C ALA A 136 -6.09 -12.34 -5.84
N SER A 137 -6.45 -13.09 -4.78
CA SER A 137 -7.57 -14.03 -4.83
C SER A 137 -8.91 -13.34 -5.09
N ILE A 138 -9.14 -12.15 -4.49
CA ILE A 138 -10.31 -11.30 -4.76
C ILE A 138 -10.32 -10.85 -6.22
N GLY A 139 -9.19 -10.36 -6.75
CA GLY A 139 -9.06 -9.94 -8.15
C GLY A 139 -9.34 -11.07 -9.15
N LEU A 140 -9.05 -12.31 -8.77
CA LEU A 140 -9.35 -13.52 -9.55
C LEU A 140 -10.76 -14.11 -9.30
N GLY A 141 -11.56 -13.51 -8.40
CA GLY A 141 -12.86 -14.05 -8.00
C GLY A 141 -12.80 -15.33 -7.15
N GLN A 142 -11.62 -15.69 -6.64
CA GLN A 142 -11.36 -16.87 -5.82
C GLN A 142 -11.70 -16.61 -4.35
N TYR A 143 -12.96 -16.34 -4.06
CA TYR A 143 -13.41 -15.87 -2.72
C TYR A 143 -13.16 -16.87 -1.59
N ALA A 144 -13.29 -18.17 -1.84
CA ALA A 144 -13.00 -19.19 -0.81
C ALA A 144 -11.52 -19.13 -0.39
N ARG A 145 -10.60 -19.06 -1.37
CA ARG A 145 -9.17 -18.91 -1.12
C ARG A 145 -8.85 -17.59 -0.41
N ALA A 146 -9.49 -16.50 -0.81
CA ALA A 146 -9.32 -15.21 -0.14
C ALA A 146 -9.66 -15.30 1.36
N LEU A 147 -10.73 -16.00 1.74
CA LEU A 147 -11.09 -16.18 3.14
C LEU A 147 -10.08 -17.02 3.93
N ASP A 148 -9.48 -18.04 3.30
CA ASP A 148 -8.46 -18.84 3.97
C ASP A 148 -7.20 -18.02 4.26
N GLU A 149 -6.77 -17.18 3.31
CA GLU A 149 -5.68 -16.23 3.54
C GLU A 149 -6.04 -15.21 4.63
N LEU A 150 -7.26 -14.64 4.61
CA LEU A 150 -7.68 -13.65 5.60
C LEU A 150 -7.73 -14.22 7.02
N LYS A 151 -8.03 -15.50 7.21
CA LYS A 151 -7.96 -16.14 8.55
C LYS A 151 -6.54 -16.16 9.10
N MET A 152 -5.54 -16.25 8.23
CA MET A 152 -4.13 -16.29 8.60
C MET A 152 -3.51 -14.89 8.73
N GLU A 153 -4.17 -13.85 8.22
CA GLU A 153 -3.65 -12.49 8.26
C GLU A 153 -3.58 -11.94 9.70
N PRO A 154 -2.39 -11.62 10.22
CA PRO A 154 -2.24 -11.09 11.58
C PRO A 154 -2.73 -9.63 11.70
N ASP A 155 -2.62 -8.81 10.65
CA ASP A 155 -3.12 -7.44 10.67
C ASP A 155 -4.65 -7.39 10.64
N GLU A 156 -5.25 -7.06 11.79
CA GLU A 156 -6.70 -7.12 11.97
C GLU A 156 -7.44 -6.10 11.07
N THR A 157 -6.87 -4.92 10.81
CA THR A 157 -7.45 -3.93 9.89
C THR A 157 -7.57 -4.52 8.47
N SER A 158 -6.49 -5.09 7.95
CA SER A 158 -6.46 -5.76 6.64
C SER A 158 -7.40 -6.96 6.59
N ARG A 159 -7.38 -7.79 7.64
CA ARG A 159 -8.27 -8.95 7.77
C ARG A 159 -9.75 -8.55 7.74
N LEU A 160 -10.17 -7.60 8.57
CA LEU A 160 -11.57 -7.16 8.63
C LEU A 160 -12.03 -6.51 7.32
N THR A 161 -11.15 -5.74 6.67
CA THR A 161 -11.41 -5.16 5.34
C THR A 161 -11.71 -6.24 4.30
N GLY A 162 -10.83 -7.23 4.20
CA GLY A 162 -11.01 -8.33 3.26
C GLY A 162 -12.24 -9.17 3.57
N LEU A 163 -12.50 -9.49 4.84
CA LEU A 163 -13.68 -10.25 5.25
C LEU A 163 -14.99 -9.53 4.87
N ALA A 164 -15.07 -8.22 5.14
CA ALA A 164 -16.24 -7.42 4.77
C ALA A 164 -16.49 -7.42 3.26
N ILE A 165 -15.44 -7.31 2.44
CA ILE A 165 -15.56 -7.33 0.98
C ILE A 165 -15.96 -8.73 0.49
N VAL A 166 -15.26 -9.77 0.92
CA VAL A 166 -15.42 -11.12 0.39
C VAL A 166 -16.75 -11.74 0.81
N GLU A 167 -17.16 -11.59 2.07
CA GLU A 167 -18.44 -12.15 2.51
C GLU A 167 -19.63 -11.49 1.80
N ARG A 168 -19.55 -10.18 1.49
CA ARG A 168 -20.56 -9.51 0.65
C ARG A 168 -20.63 -10.14 -0.74
N LYS A 169 -19.48 -10.36 -1.39
CA LYS A 169 -19.43 -10.96 -2.74
C LYS A 169 -19.98 -12.39 -2.77
N ARG A 170 -19.96 -13.09 -1.63
CA ARG A 170 -20.55 -14.43 -1.45
C ARG A 170 -22.02 -14.42 -1.03
N GLY A 171 -22.62 -13.24 -0.81
CA GLY A 171 -24.01 -13.11 -0.37
C GLY A 171 -24.22 -13.29 1.14
N HIS A 172 -23.16 -13.36 1.94
CA HIS A 172 -23.23 -13.48 3.40
C HIS A 172 -23.30 -12.10 4.06
N GLU A 173 -24.46 -11.47 3.97
CA GLU A 173 -24.68 -10.09 4.40
C GLU A 173 -24.33 -9.86 5.87
N ASP A 174 -24.82 -10.71 6.77
CA ASP A 174 -24.62 -10.53 8.22
C ASP A 174 -23.13 -10.61 8.60
N ALA A 175 -22.39 -11.55 8.00
CA ALA A 175 -20.96 -11.69 8.23
C ALA A 175 -20.18 -10.48 7.69
N ALA A 176 -20.56 -9.99 6.51
CA ALA A 176 -19.96 -8.80 5.90
C ALA A 176 -20.17 -7.54 6.76
N GLN A 177 -21.40 -7.35 7.26
CA GLN A 177 -21.75 -6.24 8.15
C GLN A 177 -21.07 -6.36 9.51
N ALA A 178 -20.96 -7.57 10.06
CA ALA A 178 -20.24 -7.79 11.32
C ALA A 178 -18.75 -7.41 11.20
N ALA A 179 -18.07 -7.85 10.14
CA ALA A 179 -16.67 -7.51 9.89
C ALA A 179 -16.47 -6.00 9.70
N PHE A 180 -17.32 -5.35 8.90
CA PHE A 180 -17.27 -3.91 8.69
C PHE A 180 -17.57 -3.12 9.97
N GLY A 181 -18.56 -3.56 10.75
CA GLY A 181 -18.90 -2.97 12.04
C GLY A 181 -17.75 -3.03 13.03
N GLN A 182 -17.04 -4.16 13.10
CA GLN A 182 -15.82 -4.30 13.92
C GLN A 182 -14.70 -3.36 13.46
N LEU A 183 -14.47 -3.25 12.14
CA LEU A 183 -13.48 -2.33 11.57
C LEU A 183 -13.76 -0.88 12.02
N VAL A 184 -15.01 -0.43 11.89
CA VAL A 184 -15.43 0.92 12.28
C VAL A 184 -15.33 1.11 13.79
N ALA A 185 -15.85 0.18 14.59
CA ALA A 185 -15.91 0.32 16.04
C ALA A 185 -14.51 0.32 16.69
N ARG A 186 -13.58 -0.48 16.17
CA ARG A 186 -12.25 -0.66 16.76
C ARG A 186 -11.24 0.38 16.29
N TYR A 187 -11.32 0.80 15.03
CA TYR A 187 -10.29 1.66 14.42
C TYR A 187 -10.79 3.07 14.12
N GLY A 188 -12.10 3.27 13.95
CA GLY A 188 -12.69 4.58 13.67
C GLY A 188 -11.94 5.31 12.54
N ASP A 189 -11.43 6.50 12.84
CA ASP A 189 -10.72 7.32 11.86
C ASP A 189 -9.30 6.80 11.51
N GLY A 190 -8.79 5.78 12.22
CA GLY A 190 -7.54 5.11 11.93
C GLY A 190 -7.60 4.10 10.77
N ALA A 191 -8.77 3.87 10.17
CA ALA A 191 -8.96 2.95 9.05
C ALA A 191 -9.95 3.51 8.00
N LEU A 192 -9.90 4.82 7.74
CA LEU A 192 -10.84 5.48 6.82
C LEU A 192 -10.64 5.01 5.38
N TYR A 193 -9.40 4.79 4.96
CA TYR A 193 -9.09 4.26 3.65
C TYR A 193 -9.68 2.86 3.46
N GLN A 194 -9.50 1.98 4.44
CA GLN A 194 -10.03 0.63 4.41
C GLN A 194 -11.56 0.60 4.42
N GLN A 195 -12.19 1.46 5.23
CA GLN A 195 -13.65 1.60 5.19
C GLN A 195 -14.14 2.07 3.81
N ALA A 196 -13.39 2.96 3.14
CA ALA A 196 -13.71 3.37 1.78
C ALA A 196 -13.58 2.22 0.77
N GLN A 197 -12.57 1.36 0.89
CA GLN A 197 -12.42 0.16 0.06
C GLN A 197 -13.65 -0.76 0.19
N VAL A 198 -14.11 -1.02 1.42
CA VAL A 198 -15.30 -1.83 1.68
C VAL A 198 -16.54 -1.21 1.01
N LEU A 199 -16.79 0.09 1.25
CA LEU A 199 -17.96 0.77 0.72
C LEU A 199 -17.94 0.87 -0.80
N ALA A 200 -16.78 1.08 -1.42
CA ALA A 200 -16.63 1.06 -2.87
C ALA A 200 -17.02 -0.30 -3.45
N GLN A 201 -16.52 -1.40 -2.86
CA GLN A 201 -16.84 -2.76 -3.31
C GLN A 201 -18.29 -3.18 -3.06
N TRP A 202 -18.97 -2.52 -2.12
CA TRP A 202 -20.40 -2.70 -1.83
C TRP A 202 -21.32 -1.80 -2.69
N GLY A 203 -20.75 -1.05 -3.64
CA GLY A 203 -21.51 -0.16 -4.53
C GLY A 203 -21.96 1.16 -3.88
N GLN A 204 -21.43 1.50 -2.71
CA GLN A 204 -21.78 2.72 -1.97
C GLN A 204 -20.81 3.86 -2.30
N ALA A 205 -20.79 4.25 -3.58
CA ALA A 205 -19.80 5.15 -4.16
C ALA A 205 -19.70 6.50 -3.42
N ASP A 206 -20.82 7.16 -3.13
CA ASP A 206 -20.84 8.47 -2.46
C ASP A 206 -20.25 8.41 -1.04
N ARG A 207 -20.57 7.34 -0.31
CA ARG A 207 -20.04 7.12 1.05
C ARG A 207 -18.55 6.79 1.01
N ALA A 208 -18.12 5.97 0.04
CA ALA A 208 -16.70 5.70 -0.17
C ALA A 208 -15.91 6.98 -0.48
N MET A 209 -16.41 7.85 -1.38
CA MET A 209 -15.78 9.13 -1.69
C MET A 209 -15.76 10.10 -0.50
N THR A 210 -16.81 10.09 0.32
CA THR A 210 -16.84 10.84 1.59
C THR A 210 -15.72 10.39 2.53
N LEU A 211 -15.53 9.07 2.67
CA LEU A 211 -14.47 8.52 3.50
C LEU A 211 -13.07 8.76 2.92
N LEU A 212 -12.88 8.72 1.60
CA LEU A 212 -11.59 9.09 0.98
C LEU A 212 -11.23 10.55 1.23
N THR A 213 -12.20 11.47 1.16
CA THR A 213 -11.99 12.88 1.50
C THR A 213 -11.59 13.04 2.97
N ARG A 214 -12.27 12.32 3.88
CA ARG A 214 -11.92 12.32 5.32
C ARG A 214 -10.56 11.70 5.58
N ALA A 215 -10.22 10.61 4.90
CA ALA A 215 -8.93 9.94 4.97
C ALA A 215 -7.81 10.92 4.59
N HIS A 216 -8.04 11.77 3.60
CA HIS A 216 -7.07 12.78 3.19
C HIS A 216 -6.85 13.84 4.26
N ALA A 217 -7.93 14.35 4.84
CA ALA A 217 -7.86 15.29 5.96
C ALA A 217 -7.17 14.68 7.20
N ALA A 218 -7.38 13.38 7.44
CA ALA A 218 -6.77 12.62 8.53
C ALA A 218 -5.33 12.18 8.25
N ARG A 219 -4.81 12.39 7.04
CA ARG A 219 -3.52 11.87 6.57
C ARG A 219 -3.39 10.35 6.71
N ASP A 220 -4.44 9.63 6.34
CA ASP A 220 -4.43 8.17 6.28
C ASP A 220 -3.45 7.67 5.20
N SER A 221 -2.43 6.92 5.61
CA SER A 221 -1.37 6.42 4.72
C SER A 221 -1.84 5.41 3.66
N GLY A 222 -3.02 4.81 3.82
CA GLY A 222 -3.61 3.93 2.81
C GLY A 222 -3.80 4.64 1.46
N LEU A 223 -3.99 5.96 1.49
CA LEU A 223 -4.15 6.81 0.30
C LEU A 223 -2.97 6.76 -0.67
N LEU A 224 -1.77 6.34 -0.25
CA LEU A 224 -0.65 6.19 -1.16
C LEU A 224 -0.94 5.15 -2.26
N SER A 225 -1.76 4.14 -1.96
CA SER A 225 -2.15 3.13 -2.95
C SER A 225 -3.31 3.57 -3.84
N LEU A 226 -3.92 4.74 -3.60
CA LEU A 226 -5.16 5.19 -4.24
C LEU A 226 -5.13 5.00 -5.77
N ALA A 227 -4.10 5.48 -6.46
CA ALA A 227 -4.03 5.41 -7.92
C ALA A 227 -3.90 3.98 -8.48
N CYS A 228 -3.41 3.01 -7.71
CA CYS A 228 -3.16 1.64 -8.18
C CYS A 228 -4.08 0.58 -7.57
N ASP A 229 -4.79 0.91 -6.48
CA ASP A 229 -5.67 -0.02 -5.79
C ASP A 229 -6.95 -0.31 -6.60
N PHE A 230 -7.10 -1.56 -7.03
CA PHE A 230 -8.26 -2.01 -7.80
C PHE A 230 -9.53 -2.13 -6.94
N LEU A 231 -9.42 -2.19 -5.61
CA LEU A 231 -10.61 -2.19 -4.73
C LEU A 231 -11.39 -0.87 -4.80
N LEU A 232 -10.76 0.20 -5.31
CA LEU A 232 -11.41 1.49 -5.52
C LEU A 232 -11.83 1.74 -6.98
N ASP A 233 -11.70 0.75 -7.87
CA ASP A 233 -12.20 0.85 -9.25
C ASP A 233 -13.66 1.34 -9.36
N PRO A 234 -14.61 0.90 -8.50
CA PRO A 234 -15.99 1.36 -8.57
C PRO A 234 -16.19 2.87 -8.39
N VAL A 235 -15.21 3.59 -7.82
CA VAL A 235 -15.27 5.05 -7.59
C VAL A 235 -14.25 5.84 -8.41
N ARG A 236 -13.41 5.15 -9.20
CA ARG A 236 -12.27 5.74 -9.93
C ARG A 236 -12.69 6.77 -10.98
N SER A 237 -13.90 6.67 -11.53
CA SER A 237 -14.41 7.61 -12.54
C SER A 237 -14.94 8.93 -11.96
N ALA A 238 -15.05 9.06 -10.63
CA ALA A 238 -15.53 10.29 -10.01
C ALA A 238 -14.51 11.43 -10.17
N GLN A 239 -14.97 12.63 -10.51
CA GLN A 239 -14.08 13.80 -10.62
C GLN A 239 -13.31 14.09 -9.32
N ALA A 240 -13.96 13.89 -8.16
CA ALA A 240 -13.33 14.04 -6.86
C ALA A 240 -12.18 13.03 -6.63
N TYR A 241 -12.26 11.84 -7.24
CA TYR A 241 -11.20 10.83 -7.17
C TYR A 241 -9.96 11.28 -7.96
N ALA A 242 -10.17 11.83 -9.17
CA ALA A 242 -9.09 12.40 -9.98
C ALA A 242 -8.44 13.60 -9.26
N GLY A 243 -9.23 14.47 -8.62
CA GLY A 243 -8.70 15.56 -7.80
C GLY A 243 -7.83 15.08 -6.66
N LEU A 244 -8.25 14.03 -5.94
CA LEU A 244 -7.52 13.49 -4.80
C LEU A 244 -6.20 12.82 -5.21
N THR A 245 -6.19 12.03 -6.28
CA THR A 245 -4.95 11.41 -6.81
C THR A 245 -3.94 12.47 -7.28
N ALA A 246 -4.40 13.56 -7.90
CA ALA A 246 -3.55 14.68 -8.30
C ALA A 246 -2.99 15.46 -7.10
N GLN A 247 -3.78 15.67 -6.05
CA GLN A 247 -3.34 16.31 -4.80
C GLN A 247 -2.23 15.53 -4.09
N LEU A 248 -2.30 14.19 -4.15
CA LEU A 248 -1.30 13.29 -3.57
C LEU A 248 -0.05 13.11 -4.47
N GLY A 249 -0.06 13.66 -5.69
CA GLY A 249 1.04 13.52 -6.65
C GLY A 249 1.20 12.10 -7.22
N LEU A 250 0.12 11.32 -7.22
CA LEU A 250 0.13 9.92 -7.69
C LEU A 250 0.03 9.82 -9.22
N VAL A 251 -0.54 10.84 -9.86
CA VAL A 251 -0.69 10.99 -11.32
C VAL A 251 0.02 12.23 -11.83
#